data_AF-A0A3B3SNE2-F1
#
_entry.id   AF-A0A3B3SNE2-F1
#
_cell.length_a   1.000
_cell.length_b   1.000
_cell.length_c   1.000
_cell.angle_alpha   90.00
_cell.angle_beta   90.00
_cell.angle_gamma   90.00
#
_symmetry.space_group_name_H-M   'P 1'
#
loop_
_entity.id
_entity.type
_entity.pdbx_description
1 polymer ?
#
loop_
_entity_poly.entity_id
_entity_poly.type
_entity_poly.pdbx_seq_one_letter_code
_entity_poly.pdbx_strand_id
1 'polypeptide(L)' 'MAIWTLAVGAVGAALVAIFLANMDVLLPKPQQASLTYLQDTELREIGGDEKLLKAKTLWEESGAVVMAVRRPG' A
#
# COMPACT_ATOMS: atom_id res chain seq x y z
N MET A 1 25.81 38.71 -12.17
CA MET A 1 24.48 38.09 -12.30
C MET A 1 24.54 36.64 -12.80
N ALA A 2 25.28 36.32 -13.87
CA ALA A 2 25.32 34.97 -14.45
C ALA A 2 25.76 33.84 -13.48
N ILE A 3 26.77 34.07 -12.63
CA ILE A 3 27.23 33.08 -11.63
C ILE A 3 26.15 32.82 -10.58
N TRP A 4 25.44 33.86 -10.16
CA TRP A 4 24.35 33.76 -9.19
C TRP A 4 23.15 33.00 -9.75
N THR A 5 22.80 33.21 -11.02
CA THR A 5 21.72 32.45 -11.69
C THR A 5 22.08 30.97 -11.87
N LEU A 6 23.35 30.66 -12.21
CA LEU A 6 23.84 29.29 -12.30
C LEU A 6 23.83 28.58 -10.94
N ALA A 7 24.25 29.27 -9.87
CA ALA A 7 24.24 28.72 -8.53
C ALA A 7 22.82 28.38 -8.05
N VAL A 8 21.85 29.29 -8.24
CA VAL A 8 20.44 29.03 -7.86
C VAL A 8 19.84 27.90 -8.70
N GLY A 9 20.13 27.87 -10.00
CA GLY A 9 19.68 26.78 -10.89
C GLY A 9 20.24 25.42 -10.49
N ALA A 10 21.53 25.35 -10.16
CA ALA A 10 22.18 24.11 -9.73
C ALA A 10 21.62 23.57 -8.40
N VAL A 11 21.35 24.45 -7.44
CA VAL A 11 20.72 24.07 -6.16
C VAL A 11 19.33 23.49 -6.40
N GLY A 12 18.52 24.13 -7.25
CA GLY A 12 17.19 23.62 -7.60
C GLY A 12 17.24 22.23 -8.25
N ALA A 13 18.14 22.03 -9.22
CA ALA A 13 18.32 20.74 -9.89
C ALA A 13 18.78 19.64 -8.92
N ALA A 14 19.71 19.96 -8.01
CA ALA A 14 20.19 19.02 -7.00
C ALA A 14 19.07 18.57 -6.06
N LEU A 15 18.21 19.49 -5.60
CA LEU A 15 17.08 19.14 -4.75
C LEU A 15 16.08 18.22 -5.47
N VAL A 16 15.74 18.51 -6.72
CA VAL A 16 14.84 17.65 -7.52
C VAL A 16 15.43 16.26 -7.73
N ALA A 17 16.73 16.16 -8.04
CA ALA A 17 17.41 14.88 -8.20
C ALA A 17 17.40 14.05 -6.90
N ILE A 18 17.63 14.69 -5.75
CA ILE A 18 17.54 14.03 -4.44
C ILE A 18 16.11 13.57 -4.18
N PHE A 19 15.09 14.39 -4.41
CA PHE A 19 13.69 13.98 -4.21
C PHE A 19 13.29 12.80 -5.10
N LEU A 20 13.65 12.82 -6.39
CA LEU A 20 13.36 11.73 -7.32
C LEU A 20 14.10 10.45 -6.96
N ALA A 21 15.36 10.55 -6.53
CA ALA A 21 16.14 9.40 -6.08
C ALA A 21 15.60 8.77 -4.77
N ASN A 22 14.81 9.52 -4.00
CA ASN A 22 14.26 9.08 -2.71
C ASN A 22 12.72 9.03 -2.69
N MET A 23 12.06 8.93 -3.85
CA MET A 23 10.60 8.88 -3.93
C MET A 23 9.97 7.75 -3.11
N ASP A 24 10.69 6.64 -2.93
CA ASP A 24 10.24 5.53 -2.07
C ASP A 24 10.03 5.94 -0.60
N VAL A 25 10.73 6.96 -0.12
CA VAL A 25 10.60 7.48 1.25
C VAL A 25 9.35 8.35 1.40
N LEU A 26 8.88 8.95 0.30
CA LEU A 26 7.65 9.76 0.27
C LEU A 26 6.39 8.90 0.10
N LEU A 27 6.54 7.65 -0.35
CA LEU A 27 5.41 6.73 -0.43
C LEU A 27 4.94 6.39 0.99
N PRO A 28 3.64 6.54 1.30
CA PRO A 28 3.11 6.12 2.58
C PRO A 28 3.41 4.63 2.76
N LYS A 29 4.07 4.29 3.88
CA LYS A 29 4.33 2.89 4.19
C LYS A 29 2.99 2.17 4.27
N PRO A 30 2.86 1.03 3.61
CA PRO A 30 1.59 0.35 3.54
C PRO A 30 1.22 -0.17 4.92
N GLN A 31 0.05 0.24 5.38
CA GLN A 31 -0.45 -0.09 6.71
C GLN A 31 -0.80 -1.57 6.79
N GLN A 32 -0.43 -2.22 7.89
CA GLN A 32 -0.89 -3.58 8.17
C GLN A 32 -2.40 -3.56 8.43
N ALA A 33 -3.12 -4.49 7.82
CA ALA A 33 -4.54 -4.66 8.07
C ALA A 33 -4.76 -5.07 9.53
N SER A 34 -5.69 -4.40 10.22
CA SER A 34 -6.07 -4.80 11.58
C SER A 34 -6.92 -6.08 11.56
N LEU A 35 -6.89 -6.83 12.65
CA LEU A 35 -7.71 -8.03 12.79
C LEU A 35 -9.21 -7.71 12.63
N THR A 36 -9.67 -6.60 13.19
CA THR A 36 -11.06 -6.12 13.05
C THR A 36 -11.42 -5.87 11.59
N TYR A 37 -10.55 -5.18 10.84
CA TYR A 37 -10.75 -4.95 9.42
C TYR A 37 -10.85 -6.27 8.64
N LEU A 38 -9.96 -7.22 8.93
CA LEU A 38 -9.97 -8.51 8.26
C LEU A 38 -11.23 -9.32 8.59
N GLN A 39 -11.70 -9.33 9.84
CA GLN A 39 -12.88 -10.07 10.28
C GLN A 39 -14.17 -9.57 9.61
N ASP A 40 -14.32 -8.26 9.48
CA ASP A 40 -15.51 -7.64 8.91
C ASP A 40 -15.52 -7.62 7.38
N THR A 41 -14.42 -8.03 6.73
CA THR A 41 -14.34 -8.09 5.27
C THR A 41 -15.29 -9.14 4.70
N GLU A 42 -16.06 -8.76 3.68
CA GLU A 42 -16.88 -9.69 2.89
C GLU A 42 -16.02 -10.37 1.82
N LEU A 43 -16.02 -11.69 1.84
CA LEU A 43 -15.38 -12.55 0.89
C LEU A 43 -16.42 -13.04 -0.11
N ARG A 44 -16.01 -13.10 -1.38
CA ARG A 44 -16.80 -13.67 -2.47
C ARG A 44 -16.22 -15.04 -2.82
N GLU A 45 -17.07 -16.04 -2.86
CA GLU A 45 -16.69 -17.36 -3.34
C GLU A 45 -16.39 -17.31 -4.85
N ILE A 46 -15.29 -17.94 -5.28
CA ILE A 46 -14.86 -18.01 -6.68
C ILE A 46 -15.13 -19.44 -7.17
N GLY A 47 -15.93 -19.59 -8.23
CA GLY A 47 -16.22 -20.89 -8.85
C GLY A 47 -17.32 -21.71 -8.16
N GLY A 48 -17.97 -21.15 -7.15
CA GLY A 48 -19.18 -21.70 -6.52
C GLY A 48 -20.41 -20.83 -6.82
N ASP A 49 -21.48 -21.01 -6.02
CA ASP A 49 -22.58 -20.05 -5.99
C ASP A 49 -22.04 -18.73 -5.46
N GLU A 50 -22.35 -17.59 -6.10
CA GLU A 50 -21.80 -16.25 -5.79
C GLU A 50 -22.19 -15.70 -4.40
N LYS A 51 -21.90 -16.45 -3.34
CA LYS A 51 -22.24 -16.13 -1.97
C LYS A 51 -21.23 -15.15 -1.41
N LEU A 52 -21.75 -14.15 -0.73
CA LEU A 52 -20.98 -13.25 0.12
C LEU A 52 -20.97 -13.82 1.53
N LEU A 53 -19.77 -13.91 2.12
CA LEU A 53 -19.54 -14.45 3.45
C LEU A 53 -18.52 -13.60 4.19
N LYS A 54 -18.73 -13.33 5.47
CA LYS A 54 -17.76 -12.58 6.27
C LYS A 54 -16.54 -13.45 6.56
N ALA A 55 -15.34 -12.88 6.48
CA ALA A 55 -14.11 -13.59 6.82
C ALA A 55 -14.13 -14.19 8.24
N LYS A 56 -14.80 -13.52 9.20
CA LYS A 56 -14.98 -14.03 10.57
C LYS A 56 -15.65 -15.41 10.62
N THR A 57 -16.64 -15.68 9.77
CA THR A 57 -17.38 -16.95 9.83
C THR A 57 -16.47 -18.13 9.45
N LEU A 58 -15.55 -17.94 8.51
CA LEU A 58 -14.58 -18.98 8.12
C LEU A 58 -13.63 -19.33 9.27
N TRP A 59 -13.15 -18.34 10.01
CA TRP A 59 -12.32 -18.55 11.19
C TRP A 59 -13.07 -19.33 12.28
N GLU A 60 -14.31 -18.93 12.57
CA GLU A 60 -15.11 -19.53 13.66
C GLU A 60 -15.59 -20.95 13.34
N GLU A 61 -15.98 -21.21 12.09
CA GLU A 61 -16.54 -22.51 11.70
C GLU A 61 -15.48 -23.55 11.31
N SER A 62 -14.38 -23.11 10.67
CA SER A 62 -13.40 -24.02 10.07
C SER A 62 -11.96 -23.81 10.53
N GLY A 63 -11.69 -22.75 11.30
CA GLY A 63 -10.33 -22.37 11.68
C GLY A 63 -9.49 -21.83 10.52
N ALA A 64 -10.11 -21.50 9.38
CA ALA A 64 -9.41 -21.07 8.17
C ALA A 64 -8.70 -19.73 8.35
N VAL A 65 -7.42 -19.63 7.98
CA VAL A 65 -6.64 -18.40 8.11
C VAL A 65 -6.77 -17.51 6.86
N VAL A 66 -7.29 -16.29 7.03
CA VAL A 66 -7.36 -15.29 5.96
C VAL A 66 -6.11 -14.39 5.97
N MET A 67 -5.41 -14.32 4.84
CA MET A 67 -4.24 -13.45 4.66
C MET A 67 -4.48 -12.47 3.51
N ALA A 68 -4.40 -11.18 3.80
CA ALA A 68 -4.42 -10.15 2.78
C ALA A 68 -3.00 -9.92 2.25
N VAL A 69 -2.76 -10.32 1.00
CA VAL A 69 -1.48 -10.13 0.31
C VAL A 69 -1.60 -9.02 -0.71
N ARG A 70 -0.80 -7.97 -0.55
CA ARG A 70 -0.60 -6.97 -1.60
C ARG A 70 0.47 -7.47 -2.56
N ARG A 71 0.25 -7.28 -3.86
CA ARG A 71 1.28 -7.51 -4.87
C ARG A 71 2.34 -6.40 -4.74
N PRO A 72 3.64 -6.71 -4.74
CA PRO A 72 4.66 -5.68 -4.90
C PRO A 72 4.57 -5.10 -6.32
N GLY A 73 4.40 -3.77 -6.44
CA GLY A 73 4.29 -3.07 -7.72
C GLY A 73 3.17 -2.04 -7.71
#